data_AF-A0A852B7I8-F1
#
_entry.id   AF-A0A852B7I8-F1
#
_cell.length_a   1.000
_cell.length_b   1.000
_cell.length_c   1.000
_cell.angle_alpha   90.00
_cell.angle_beta   90.00
_cell.angle_gamma   90.00
#
_symmetry.space_group_name_H-M   'P 1'
#
loop_
_entity.id
_entity.type
_entity.pdbx_description
1 polymer ?
#
loop_
_entity_poly.entity_id
_entity_poly.type
_entity_poly.pdbx_seq_one_letter_code
_entity_poly.pdbx_strand_id
1 'polypeptide(L)'
;RREQARLKASVVEEDTEEWQKEPSFSGLQRVGGVDLSYVKGDESRACASLVVLSYPALEVLYQDCRMVAVSAPYVAGFLAFREVPVLVEAVQRLQQEEPQLQPQVLLVDGNGLLHPRGFGTACHLGVLTDLPCIGVAKNLLHVDGLVRDELHREQVRSLQSSGEAFPLTGASGKVLGMVS
;
A
#
# COMPACT_ATOMS: atom_id res chain seq x y z
N ARG A 1 -0.64 -15.75 -12.68
CA ARG A 1 -1.57 -16.53 -11.82
C ARG A 1 -0.84 -17.42 -10.81
N ARG A 2 -0.03 -18.41 -11.25
CA ARG A 2 0.75 -19.26 -10.34
C ARG A 2 1.69 -18.45 -9.43
N GLU A 3 2.40 -17.49 -10.00
CA GLU A 3 3.32 -16.62 -9.24
C GLU A 3 2.61 -15.78 -8.18
N GLN A 4 1.45 -15.21 -8.51
CA GLN A 4 0.65 -14.45 -7.54
C GLN A 4 0.20 -15.31 -6.35
N ALA A 5 -0.18 -16.57 -6.59
CA ALA A 5 -0.56 -17.48 -5.52
C ALA A 5 0.64 -17.83 -4.63
N ARG A 6 1.82 -18.01 -5.24
CA ARG A 6 3.08 -18.26 -4.51
C ARG A 6 3.42 -17.09 -3.60
N LEU A 7 3.44 -15.86 -4.14
CA LEU A 7 3.78 -14.65 -3.37
C LEU A 7 2.71 -14.35 -2.31
N LYS A 8 1.43 -14.56 -2.61
CA LYS A 8 0.36 -14.40 -1.61
C LYS A 8 0.56 -15.28 -0.39
N ALA A 9 1.06 -16.51 -0.57
CA ALA A 9 1.32 -17.42 0.55
C ALA A 9 2.44 -16.93 1.48
N SER A 10 3.21 -15.93 1.07
CA SER A 10 4.27 -15.29 1.87
C SER A 10 3.81 -14.02 2.59
N VAL A 11 2.53 -13.64 2.49
CA VAL A 11 2.01 -12.48 3.23
C VAL A 11 1.94 -12.81 4.71
N VAL A 12 2.50 -11.92 5.54
CA VAL A 12 2.34 -11.92 6.99
C VAL A 12 1.32 -10.83 7.33
N GLU A 13 0.23 -11.19 7.99
CA GLU A 13 -0.86 -10.27 8.38
C GLU A 13 -0.71 -9.76 9.82
N GLU A 14 0.36 -10.17 10.52
CA GLU A 14 0.62 -9.87 11.94
C GLU A 14 1.79 -8.89 12.10
N ASP A 15 1.86 -8.23 13.27
CA ASP A 15 2.98 -7.37 13.64
C ASP A 15 4.25 -8.20 13.84
N THR A 16 5.34 -7.76 13.22
CA THR A 16 6.64 -8.44 13.22
C THR A 16 7.71 -7.63 13.94
N GLU A 17 7.49 -6.32 14.09
CA GLU A 17 8.44 -5.38 14.67
C GLU A 17 8.00 -4.91 16.07
N GLU A 18 8.95 -4.66 16.96
CA GLU A 18 8.63 -4.21 18.33
C GLU A 18 7.93 -2.84 18.36
N TRP A 19 8.32 -1.92 17.47
CA TRP A 19 7.70 -0.59 17.40
C TRP A 19 6.21 -0.65 17.02
N GLN A 20 5.72 -1.73 16.39
CA GLN A 20 4.30 -1.89 16.06
C GLN A 20 3.45 -2.21 17.29
N LYS A 21 4.05 -2.87 18.28
CA LYS A 21 3.38 -3.31 19.52
C LYS A 21 3.31 -2.19 20.56
N GLU A 22 4.14 -1.17 20.40
CA GLU A 22 4.19 0.00 21.28
C GLU A 22 3.04 0.97 20.94
N PRO A 23 2.18 1.35 21.91
CA PRO A 23 1.03 2.23 21.64
C PRO A 23 1.39 3.60 21.05
N SER A 24 2.59 4.10 21.30
CA SER A 24 3.12 5.36 20.76
C SER A 24 4.00 5.18 19.51
N PHE A 25 4.14 3.94 19.04
CA PHE A 25 5.11 3.53 18.02
C PHE A 25 6.56 3.89 18.38
N SER A 26 6.92 3.77 19.67
CA SER A 26 8.28 4.03 20.13
C SER A 26 9.29 3.17 19.37
N GLY A 27 10.29 3.81 18.76
CA GLY A 27 11.26 3.17 17.87
C GLY A 27 10.97 3.33 16.38
N LEU A 28 9.77 3.78 15.99
CA LEU A 28 9.50 4.21 14.62
C LEU A 28 10.09 5.60 14.37
N GLN A 29 10.97 5.70 13.38
CA GLN A 29 11.69 6.92 13.02
C GLN A 29 11.45 7.34 11.58
N ARG A 30 11.11 6.41 10.69
CA ARG A 30 11.00 6.66 9.25
C ARG A 30 9.80 5.94 8.65
N VAL A 31 8.93 6.70 8.02
CA VAL A 31 7.77 6.21 7.27
C VAL A 31 7.98 6.54 5.80
N GLY A 32 7.89 5.54 4.93
CA GLY A 32 7.95 5.72 3.50
C GLY A 32 6.56 5.85 2.89
N GLY A 33 6.46 6.60 1.80
CA GLY A 33 5.26 6.70 0.97
C GLY A 33 5.59 6.36 -0.47
N VAL A 34 4.73 5.58 -1.14
CA VAL A 34 4.88 5.25 -2.55
C VAL A 34 3.60 5.49 -3.34
N ASP A 35 3.77 6.01 -4.55
CA ASP A 35 2.71 6.20 -5.54
C ASP A 35 3.23 5.88 -6.95
N LEU A 36 2.33 5.46 -7.83
CA LEU A 36 2.58 5.33 -9.25
C LEU A 36 1.43 5.97 -10.04
N SER A 37 1.73 7.11 -10.66
CA SER A 37 0.74 7.91 -11.39
C SER A 37 0.99 7.84 -12.91
N TYR A 38 0.04 7.33 -13.67
CA TYR A 38 0.14 7.26 -15.14
C TYR A 38 0.01 8.62 -15.81
N VAL A 39 0.71 8.80 -16.93
CA VAL A 39 0.57 10.00 -17.76
C VAL A 39 -0.80 10.01 -18.41
N LYS A 40 -1.51 11.14 -18.33
CA LYS A 40 -2.85 11.28 -18.92
C LYS A 40 -2.80 11.02 -20.43
N GLY A 41 -3.53 10.00 -20.88
CA GLY A 41 -3.58 9.60 -22.29
C GLY A 41 -2.44 8.67 -22.74
N ASP A 42 -1.54 8.25 -21.84
CA ASP A 42 -0.45 7.33 -22.13
C ASP A 42 -0.26 6.30 -21.00
N GLU A 43 -0.82 5.11 -21.17
CA GLU A 43 -0.71 4.01 -20.20
C GLU A 43 0.65 3.30 -20.23
N SER A 44 1.55 3.67 -21.15
CA SER A 44 2.90 3.12 -21.24
C SER A 44 3.91 3.93 -20.40
N ARG A 45 3.50 5.08 -19.86
CA ARG A 45 4.36 5.95 -19.05
C ARG A 45 3.69 6.28 -17.71
N ALA A 46 4.49 6.22 -16.67
CA ALA A 46 4.06 6.60 -15.32
C ALA A 46 5.17 7.37 -14.59
N CYS A 47 4.79 8.12 -13.57
CA CYS A 47 5.70 8.69 -12.59
C CYS A 47 5.67 7.81 -11.35
N ALA A 48 6.80 7.18 -11.01
CA ALA A 48 6.98 6.47 -9.76
C ALA A 48 7.57 7.41 -8.72
N SER A 49 6.96 7.46 -7.55
CA SER A 49 7.43 8.29 -6.45
C SER A 49 7.67 7.43 -5.21
N LEU A 50 8.83 7.61 -4.59
CA LEU A 50 9.17 7.11 -3.26
C LEU A 50 9.61 8.31 -2.42
N VAL A 51 8.98 8.49 -1.27
CA VAL A 51 9.39 9.48 -0.26
C VAL A 51 9.65 8.77 1.06
N VAL A 52 10.59 9.30 1.85
CA VAL A 52 10.79 8.89 3.25
C VAL A 52 10.67 10.12 4.11
N LEU A 53 9.81 10.04 5.13
CA LEU A 53 9.57 11.09 6.09
C LEU A 53 10.10 10.66 7.46
N SER A 54 10.58 11.62 8.25
CA SER A 54 10.84 11.42 9.67
C SER A 54 9.53 11.17 10.41
N TYR A 55 9.57 10.41 11.50
CA TYR A 55 8.43 10.19 12.37
C TYR A 55 8.81 10.52 13.83
N PRO A 56 7.95 11.23 14.59
CA PRO A 56 6.59 11.67 14.25
C PRO A 56 6.50 13.03 13.53
N ALA A 57 7.62 13.70 13.25
CA ALA A 57 7.62 15.06 12.73
C ALA A 57 7.10 15.20 11.28
N LEU A 58 7.12 14.10 10.51
CA LEU A 58 6.69 14.05 9.10
C LEU A 58 7.46 15.00 8.18
N GLU A 59 8.74 15.20 8.46
CA GLU A 59 9.63 15.99 7.60
C GLU A 59 10.23 15.10 6.51
N VAL A 60 10.26 15.59 5.27
CA VAL A 60 10.84 14.82 4.14
C VAL A 60 12.35 14.68 4.32
N LEU A 61 12.82 13.44 4.42
CA LEU A 61 14.23 13.07 4.51
C LEU A 61 14.80 12.62 3.15
N TYR A 62 13.96 12.00 2.33
CA TYR A 62 14.31 11.49 1.00
C TYR A 62 13.13 11.61 0.05
N GLN A 63 13.42 11.89 -1.22
CA GLN A 63 12.46 11.87 -2.31
C GLN A 63 13.13 11.39 -3.59
N ASP A 64 12.51 10.44 -4.27
CA ASP A 64 12.87 10.02 -5.61
C ASP A 64 11.60 9.90 -6.46
N CYS A 65 11.55 10.70 -7.53
CA CYS A 65 10.44 10.75 -8.46
C CYS A 65 10.97 10.56 -9.87
N ARG A 66 10.57 9.48 -10.54
CA ARG A 66 11.07 9.13 -11.88
C ARG A 66 9.94 8.84 -12.85
N MET A 67 10.07 9.41 -14.04
CA MET A 67 9.29 8.97 -15.19
C MET A 67 9.81 7.62 -15.66
N VAL A 68 8.93 6.64 -15.75
CA VAL A 68 9.24 5.26 -16.10
C VAL A 68 8.38 4.77 -17.26
N ALA A 69 8.89 3.79 -17.99
CA ALA A 69 8.12 3.06 -18.97
C ALA A 69 7.47 1.83 -18.32
N VAL A 70 6.17 1.66 -18.50
CA VAL A 70 5.38 0.53 -18.01
C VAL A 70 5.06 -0.39 -19.19
N SER A 71 5.91 -1.39 -19.42
CA SER A 71 5.84 -2.27 -20.58
C SER A 71 4.85 -3.44 -20.46
N ALA A 72 4.48 -3.81 -19.24
CA ALA A 72 3.52 -4.90 -19.00
C ALA A 72 2.10 -4.48 -19.44
N PRO A 73 1.30 -5.38 -20.04
CA PRO A 73 -0.06 -5.07 -20.49
C PRO A 73 -1.06 -4.88 -19.35
N TYR A 74 -2.08 -4.05 -19.55
CA TYR A 74 -3.20 -3.93 -18.62
C TYR A 74 -4.04 -5.22 -18.60
N VAL A 75 -4.10 -5.87 -17.44
CA VAL A 75 -5.02 -6.98 -17.20
C VAL A 75 -5.73 -6.73 -15.87
N ALA A 76 -7.05 -6.63 -15.91
CA ALA A 76 -7.86 -6.42 -14.71
C ALA A 76 -7.55 -7.47 -13.63
N GLY A 77 -7.29 -7.00 -12.40
CA GLY A 77 -6.88 -7.84 -11.27
C GLY A 77 -5.40 -8.28 -11.26
N PHE A 78 -4.57 -7.76 -12.18
CA PHE A 78 -3.12 -7.95 -12.22
C PHE A 78 -2.36 -6.62 -12.33
N LEU A 79 -3.00 -5.50 -11.96
CA LEU A 79 -2.39 -4.17 -12.00
C LEU A 79 -1.06 -4.13 -11.22
N ALA A 80 -1.01 -4.76 -10.05
CA ALA A 80 0.21 -4.85 -9.24
C ALA A 80 1.41 -5.46 -10.00
N PHE A 81 1.22 -6.31 -11.01
CA PHE A 81 2.34 -6.83 -11.82
C PHE A 81 2.94 -5.78 -12.77
N ARG A 82 2.20 -4.71 -13.08
CA ARG A 82 2.70 -3.57 -13.85
C ARG A 82 3.45 -2.59 -12.95
N GLU A 83 2.93 -2.35 -11.75
CA GLU A 83 3.35 -1.25 -10.89
C GLU A 83 4.47 -1.65 -9.92
N VAL A 84 4.35 -2.82 -9.31
CA VAL A 84 5.25 -3.24 -8.22
C VAL A 84 6.70 -3.38 -8.66
N PRO A 85 7.06 -3.91 -9.86
CA PRO A 85 8.46 -3.97 -10.27
C PRO A 85 9.15 -2.59 -10.26
N VAL A 86 8.42 -1.55 -10.68
CA VAL A 86 8.93 -0.17 -10.68
C VAL A 86 9.13 0.34 -9.25
N LEU A 87 8.17 0.07 -8.36
CA LEU A 87 8.25 0.49 -6.96
C LEU A 87 9.36 -0.27 -6.20
N VAL A 88 9.55 -1.56 -6.48
CA VAL A 88 10.67 -2.36 -5.97
C VAL A 88 12.00 -1.76 -6.40
N GLU A 89 12.13 -1.35 -7.67
CA GLU A 89 13.35 -0.69 -8.15
C GLU A 89 13.62 0.63 -7.41
N ALA A 90 12.58 1.42 -7.12
CA ALA A 90 12.73 2.66 -6.34
C ALA A 90 13.23 2.36 -4.90
N VAL A 91 12.68 1.33 -4.24
CA VAL A 91 13.12 0.91 -2.91
C VAL A 91 14.56 0.39 -2.93
N GLN A 92 14.92 -0.43 -3.92
CA GLN A 92 16.27 -0.96 -4.07
C GLN A 92 17.29 0.15 -4.33
N ARG A 93 16.91 1.17 -5.10
CA ARG A 93 17.75 2.33 -5.37
C ARG A 93 18.01 3.14 -4.09
N LEU A 94 16.96 3.44 -3.31
CA LEU A 94 17.11 4.05 -2.00
C LEU A 94 18.08 3.25 -1.12
N GLN A 95 17.93 1.92 -1.07
CA GLN A 95 18.80 1.06 -0.27
C GLN A 95 20.27 1.09 -0.72
N GLN A 96 20.53 1.30 -2.01
CA GLN A 96 21.89 1.41 -2.56
C GLN A 96 22.49 2.80 -2.36
N GLU A 97 21.70 3.86 -2.54
CA GLU A 97 22.16 5.25 -2.52
C GLU A 97 22.22 5.81 -1.09
N GLU A 98 21.19 5.57 -0.26
CA GLU A 98 21.03 6.14 1.07
C GLU A 98 20.46 5.08 2.07
N PRO A 99 21.18 3.97 2.34
CA PRO A 99 20.68 2.85 3.16
C PRO A 99 20.21 3.26 4.57
N GLN A 100 20.82 4.28 5.16
CA GLN A 100 20.44 4.82 6.47
C GLN A 100 19.06 5.49 6.49
N LEU A 101 18.54 5.84 5.32
CA LEU A 101 17.20 6.41 5.14
C LEU A 101 16.15 5.35 4.77
N GLN A 102 16.48 4.05 4.84
CA GLN A 102 15.49 3.00 4.59
C GLN A 102 14.28 3.15 5.53
N PRO A 103 13.05 3.17 4.99
CA PRO A 103 11.84 3.28 5.80
C PRO A 103 11.60 2.00 6.59
N GLN A 104 11.00 2.14 7.78
CA GLN A 104 10.59 0.99 8.60
C GLN A 104 9.22 0.44 8.17
N VAL A 105 8.43 1.25 7.47
CA VAL A 105 7.12 0.89 6.94
C VAL A 105 6.82 1.72 5.69
N LEU A 106 6.14 1.13 4.72
CA LEU A 106 5.68 1.79 3.50
C LEU A 106 4.16 1.99 3.53
N LEU A 107 3.71 3.22 3.30
CA LEU A 107 2.34 3.56 2.95
C LEU A 107 2.21 3.57 1.43
N VAL A 108 1.38 2.67 0.91
CA VAL A 108 1.24 2.44 -0.54
C VAL A 108 -0.10 2.99 -0.99
N ASP A 109 -0.11 3.91 -1.97
CA ASP A 109 -1.35 4.34 -2.62
C ASP A 109 -1.92 3.18 -3.43
N GLY A 110 -2.85 2.44 -2.82
CA GLY A 110 -3.35 1.20 -3.38
C GLY A 110 -3.88 0.24 -2.31
N ASN A 111 -4.37 -0.91 -2.78
CA ASN A 111 -4.98 -1.92 -1.91
C ASN A 111 -3.94 -2.94 -1.40
N GLY A 112 -4.18 -3.47 -0.19
CA GLY A 112 -3.52 -4.65 0.36
C GLY A 112 -4.38 -5.90 0.22
N LEU A 113 -4.87 -6.42 1.36
CA LEU A 113 -5.76 -7.59 1.42
C LEU A 113 -7.16 -7.32 0.86
N LEU A 114 -7.63 -6.07 0.89
CA LEU A 114 -8.87 -5.61 0.26
C LEU A 114 -8.74 -5.62 -1.28
N HIS A 115 -8.64 -6.81 -1.87
CA HIS A 115 -8.40 -7.04 -3.29
C HIS A 115 -9.14 -8.31 -3.75
N PRO A 116 -9.61 -8.45 -5.01
CA PRO A 116 -10.36 -9.63 -5.47
C PRO A 116 -9.61 -10.95 -5.31
N ARG A 117 -8.29 -10.87 -5.17
CA ARG A 117 -7.40 -12.02 -4.95
C ARG A 117 -6.77 -12.05 -3.56
N GLY A 118 -7.08 -11.08 -2.69
CA GLY A 118 -6.45 -10.90 -1.38
C GLY A 118 -4.95 -10.64 -1.48
N PHE A 119 -4.52 -9.93 -2.53
CA PHE A 119 -3.11 -9.68 -2.84
C PHE A 119 -2.99 -8.47 -3.78
N GLY A 120 -3.23 -7.28 -3.24
CA GLY A 120 -3.08 -5.99 -3.94
C GLY A 120 -1.62 -5.50 -3.97
N THR A 121 -1.43 -4.28 -4.46
CA THR A 121 -0.12 -3.64 -4.64
C THR A 121 0.69 -3.58 -3.35
N ALA A 122 0.07 -3.24 -2.21
CA ALA A 122 0.78 -3.13 -0.93
C ALA A 122 1.31 -4.49 -0.42
N CYS A 123 0.49 -5.54 -0.49
CA CYS A 123 0.95 -6.90 -0.12
C CYS A 123 2.06 -7.38 -1.06
N HIS A 124 1.93 -7.10 -2.36
CA HIS A 124 2.89 -7.54 -3.35
C HIS A 124 4.23 -6.82 -3.19
N LEU A 125 4.22 -5.51 -2.94
CA LEU A 125 5.41 -4.75 -2.64
C LEU A 125 6.08 -5.27 -1.37
N GLY A 126 5.34 -5.39 -0.26
CA GLY A 126 5.87 -5.84 1.02
C GLY A 126 6.54 -7.22 0.96
N VAL A 127 5.92 -8.18 0.25
CA VAL A 127 6.52 -9.53 0.06
C VAL A 127 7.82 -9.48 -0.74
N LEU A 128 7.94 -8.57 -1.71
CA LEU A 128 9.14 -8.49 -2.56
C LEU A 128 10.26 -7.64 -1.94
N THR A 129 9.93 -6.66 -1.11
CA THR A 129 10.90 -5.79 -0.44
C THR A 129 11.24 -6.24 0.97
N ASP A 130 10.49 -7.19 1.53
CA ASP A 130 10.58 -7.61 2.93
C ASP A 130 10.44 -6.41 3.89
N LEU A 131 9.49 -5.51 3.57
CA LEU A 131 9.18 -4.33 4.38
C LEU A 131 7.72 -4.37 4.81
N PRO A 132 7.41 -3.96 6.06
CA PRO A 132 6.04 -3.70 6.48
C PRO A 132 5.35 -2.73 5.50
N CYS A 133 4.16 -3.09 5.02
CA CYS A 133 3.42 -2.29 4.03
C CYS A 133 1.95 -2.15 4.41
N ILE A 134 1.42 -0.93 4.31
CA ILE A 134 0.01 -0.61 4.51
C ILE A 134 -0.56 -0.09 3.20
N GLY A 135 -1.63 -0.71 2.71
CA GLY A 135 -2.37 -0.21 1.56
C GLY A 135 -3.35 0.89 1.97
N VAL A 136 -3.17 2.10 1.44
CA VAL A 136 -4.02 3.26 1.68
C VAL A 136 -4.79 3.55 0.40
N ALA A 137 -6.02 3.04 0.30
CA ALA A 137 -6.84 3.19 -0.90
C ALA A 137 -7.84 4.34 -0.77
N LYS A 138 -7.98 5.14 -1.84
CA LYS A 138 -8.90 6.29 -1.90
C LYS A 138 -10.35 5.90 -2.22
N ASN A 139 -10.59 4.67 -2.67
CA ASN A 139 -11.90 4.17 -3.07
C ASN A 139 -12.12 2.75 -2.54
N LEU A 140 -13.34 2.46 -2.07
CA LEU A 140 -13.75 1.12 -1.70
C LEU A 140 -13.80 0.22 -2.94
N LEU A 141 -13.07 -0.89 -2.88
CA LEU A 141 -13.11 -1.93 -3.90
C LEU A 141 -14.22 -2.93 -3.59
N HIS A 142 -15.04 -3.27 -4.59
CA HIS A 142 -16.14 -4.21 -4.41
C HIS A 142 -15.63 -5.66 -4.41
N VAL A 143 -15.34 -6.17 -3.22
CA VAL A 143 -14.80 -7.52 -3.00
C VAL A 143 -15.50 -8.17 -1.83
N ASP A 144 -15.67 -9.49 -1.89
CA ASP A 144 -16.31 -10.27 -0.81
C ASP A 144 -17.64 -9.65 -0.33
N GLY A 145 -18.50 -9.23 -1.26
CA GLY A 145 -19.80 -8.63 -0.93
C GLY A 145 -19.74 -7.18 -0.43
N LEU A 146 -18.56 -6.58 -0.23
CA LEU A 146 -18.45 -5.16 0.08
C LEU A 146 -18.91 -4.32 -1.11
N VAL A 147 -19.77 -3.34 -0.84
CA VAL A 147 -20.33 -2.44 -1.84
C VAL A 147 -20.40 -1.02 -1.28
N ARG A 148 -20.27 -0.03 -2.16
CA ARG A 148 -20.42 1.39 -1.80
C ARG A 148 -21.89 1.84 -1.88
N ASP A 149 -22.73 1.21 -1.07
CA ASP A 149 -24.15 1.51 -0.95
C ASP A 149 -24.44 2.69 0.01
N GLU A 150 -25.72 2.97 0.29
CA GLU A 150 -26.09 4.10 1.15
C GLU A 150 -25.72 3.86 2.62
N LEU A 151 -25.82 2.61 3.11
CA LEU A 151 -25.40 2.27 4.47
C LEU A 151 -23.91 2.58 4.68
N HIS A 152 -23.06 2.15 3.74
CA HIS A 152 -21.64 2.46 3.79
C HIS A 152 -21.39 3.98 3.77
N ARG A 153 -22.12 4.73 2.93
CA ARG A 153 -21.99 6.20 2.88
C ARG A 153 -22.45 6.86 4.17
N GLU A 154 -23.49 6.36 4.82
CA GLU A 154 -23.94 6.85 6.13
C GLU A 154 -22.88 6.60 7.20
N GLN A 155 -22.26 5.41 7.21
CA GLN A 155 -21.14 5.12 8.12
C GLN A 155 -19.96 6.07 7.88
N VAL A 156 -19.58 6.31 6.61
CA VAL A 156 -18.55 7.31 6.27
C VAL A 156 -18.93 8.70 6.77
N ARG A 157 -20.18 9.13 6.56
CA ARG A 157 -20.67 10.44 7.04
C ARG A 157 -20.73 10.52 8.57
N SER A 158 -20.79 9.40 9.27
CA SER A 158 -20.80 9.36 10.74
C SER A 158 -19.44 9.60 11.38
N LEU A 159 -18.34 9.41 10.64
CA LEU A 159 -16.99 9.76 11.09
C LEU A 159 -16.86 11.29 11.15
N GLN A 160 -16.77 11.84 12.37
CA GLN A 160 -16.71 13.29 12.62
C GLN A 160 -15.30 13.79 12.94
N SER A 161 -14.43 12.91 13.44
CA SER A 161 -13.13 13.29 13.99
C SER A 161 -12.01 12.42 13.45
N SER A 162 -10.81 13.00 13.32
CA SER A 162 -9.61 12.26 12.95
C SER A 162 -9.35 11.11 13.94
N GLY A 163 -9.09 9.92 13.42
CA GLY A 163 -8.83 8.71 14.21
C GLY A 163 -10.07 7.86 14.50
N GLU A 164 -11.27 8.34 14.19
CA GLU A 164 -12.45 7.48 14.14
C GLU A 164 -12.35 6.53 12.95
N ALA A 165 -12.77 5.27 13.13
CA ALA A 165 -12.73 4.29 12.06
C ALA A 165 -13.79 3.20 12.25
N PHE A 166 -14.17 2.54 11.15
CA PHE A 166 -15.04 1.36 11.19
C PHE A 166 -14.52 0.25 10.27
N PRO A 167 -14.77 -1.03 10.61
CA PRO A 167 -14.27 -2.17 9.85
C PRO A 167 -15.02 -2.39 8.54
N LEU A 168 -14.28 -2.81 7.52
CA LEU A 168 -14.82 -3.38 6.28
C LEU A 168 -14.88 -4.91 6.40
N THR A 169 -16.00 -5.40 6.91
CA THR A 169 -16.25 -6.85 7.06
C THR A 169 -16.93 -7.40 5.81
N GLY A 170 -16.26 -8.32 5.12
CA GLY A 170 -16.82 -8.98 3.94
C GLY A 170 -17.92 -10.00 4.29
N ALA A 171 -18.62 -10.49 3.28
CA ALA A 171 -19.67 -11.51 3.41
C ALA A 171 -19.15 -12.84 3.99
N SER A 172 -17.85 -13.10 3.87
CA SER A 172 -17.19 -14.23 4.54
C SER A 172 -17.07 -14.07 6.06
N GLY A 173 -17.33 -12.87 6.60
CA GLY A 173 -17.08 -12.50 7.98
C GLY A 173 -15.64 -12.03 8.26
N LYS A 174 -14.73 -12.10 7.27
CA LYS A 174 -13.36 -11.59 7.41
C LYS A 174 -13.36 -10.05 7.38
N VAL A 175 -12.64 -9.42 8.30
CA VAL A 175 -12.30 -7.99 8.22
C VAL A 175 -11.19 -7.83 7.19
N LEU A 176 -11.44 -7.06 6.13
CA LEU A 176 -10.52 -6.88 5.00
C LEU A 176 -9.78 -5.54 5.04
N GLY A 177 -10.20 -4.62 5.89
CA GLY A 177 -9.61 -3.31 6.08
C GLY A 177 -10.45 -2.44 7.02
N MET A 178 -10.06 -1.18 7.13
CA MET A 178 -10.76 -0.15 7.90
C MET A 178 -11.05 1.04 7.00
N VAL A 179 -12.13 1.76 7.30
CA VAL A 179 -12.36 3.13 6.84
C VAL A 179 -12.07 4.05 8.01
N SER A 180 -11.28 5.10 7.78
CA SER A 180 -10.91 6.13 8.75
C SER A 180 -11.03 7.51 8.15
#